data_AF-A0A969DT41-F1
#
_entry.id   AF-A0A969DT41-F1
#
_cell.length_a   1.000
_cell.length_b   1.000
_cell.length_c   1.000
_cell.angle_alpha   90.00
_cell.angle_beta   90.00
_cell.angle_gamma   90.00
#
_symmetry.space_group_name_H-M   'P 1'
#
loop_
_entity.id
_entity.type
_entity.pdbx_description
1 polymer ?
#
loop_
_entity_poly.entity_id
_entity_poly.type
_entity_poly.pdbx_seq_one_letter_code
_entity_poly.pdbx_strand_id
1 'polypeptide(L)'
;MATYGLRNHEAFLCTLEARDGVTVAIIPDDTKTGHHIAYPHPAHWVELWLIGTLTRPKLTVRANEEYGAKTAANWRERRLPGTPYALRHAYAIRCHAAGVKVAIAAAWMGHSPDMHLKTYQKWISESVHRQAWRELQSKGK
;
A
#
# COMPACT_ATOMS: atom_id res chain seq x y z
N MET A 1 -6.09 2.66 0.82
CA MET A 1 -5.49 1.37 0.44
C MET A 1 -4.82 1.42 -0.93
N ALA A 2 -5.54 1.76 -2.01
CA ALA A 2 -4.96 1.75 -3.36
C ALA A 2 -3.71 2.62 -3.51
N THR A 3 -3.74 3.88 -3.05
CA THR A 3 -2.63 4.84 -3.22
C THR A 3 -1.41 4.55 -2.36
N TYR A 4 -1.60 4.01 -1.15
CA TYR A 4 -0.55 3.90 -0.12
C TYR A 4 -0.25 2.46 0.30
N GLY A 5 -0.92 1.48 -0.30
CA GLY A 5 -0.76 0.08 0.08
C GLY A 5 -1.25 -0.29 1.48
N LEU A 6 -2.03 0.54 2.18
CA LEU A 6 -2.47 0.32 3.57
C LEU A 6 -3.30 -0.97 3.76
N ARG A 7 -3.24 -1.54 4.96
CA ARG A 7 -4.20 -2.52 5.48
C ARG A 7 -5.55 -1.86 5.75
N ASN A 8 -6.58 -2.68 5.96
CA ASN A 8 -7.94 -2.21 6.22
C ASN A 8 -7.97 -1.22 7.40
N HIS A 9 -7.50 -1.61 8.58
CA HIS A 9 -7.51 -0.76 9.78
C HIS A 9 -6.60 0.48 9.62
N GLU A 10 -5.41 0.33 9.04
CA GLU A 10 -4.49 1.45 8.75
C GLU A 10 -5.19 2.55 7.91
N ALA A 11 -6.04 2.18 6.95
CA ALA A 11 -6.78 3.15 6.14
C ALA A 11 -7.80 3.98 6.93
N PHE A 12 -8.24 3.52 8.10
CA PHE A 12 -9.10 4.29 9.00
C PHE A 12 -8.30 5.13 9.99
N LEU A 13 -7.12 4.67 10.39
CA LEU A 13 -6.31 5.26 11.47
C LEU A 13 -5.23 6.23 11.00
N CYS A 14 -4.72 6.11 9.77
CA CYS A 14 -3.57 6.90 9.33
C CYS A 14 -3.85 8.42 9.28
N THR A 15 -2.86 9.27 9.46
CA THR A 15 -2.96 10.70 9.11
C THR A 15 -2.30 10.95 7.76
N LEU A 16 -2.70 12.02 7.07
CA LEU A 16 -2.04 12.46 5.85
C LEU A 16 -1.24 13.71 6.16
N GLU A 17 0.04 13.71 5.78
CA GLU A 17 0.96 14.82 6.03
C GLU A 17 1.74 15.15 4.77
N ALA A 18 1.93 16.44 4.48
CA ALA A 18 2.81 16.88 3.41
C ALA A 18 4.27 16.85 3.90
N ARG A 19 5.14 16.14 3.18
CA ARG A 19 6.58 16.05 3.43
C ARG A 19 7.33 16.12 2.10
N ASP A 20 8.28 17.06 1.99
CA ASP A 20 9.12 17.23 0.78
C ASP A 20 8.33 17.27 -0.54
N GLY A 21 7.18 17.95 -0.54
CA GLY A 21 6.30 18.07 -1.72
C GLY A 21 5.44 16.84 -2.02
N VAL A 22 5.41 15.84 -1.13
CA VAL A 22 4.60 14.61 -1.27
C VAL A 22 3.68 14.45 -0.06
N THR A 23 2.40 14.16 -0.28
CA THR A 23 1.49 13.78 0.81
C THR A 23 1.66 12.30 1.15
N VAL A 24 2.26 12.03 2.30
CA VAL A 24 2.47 10.66 2.83
C VAL A 24 1.37 10.28 3.82
N ALA A 25 1.15 8.97 3.99
CA ALA A 25 0.31 8.46 5.06
C ALA A 25 1.17 8.02 6.25
N ILE A 26 0.86 8.53 7.45
CA ILE A 26 1.51 8.18 8.71
C ILE A 26 0.64 7.18 9.44
N ILE A 27 1.19 6.01 9.75
CA ILE A 27 0.49 4.95 10.49
C ILE A 27 0.98 5.00 11.94
N PRO A 28 0.08 5.09 12.94
CA PRO A 28 0.45 5.13 14.35
C PRO A 28 0.92 3.77 14.92
N ASP A 29 1.61 3.83 16.07
CA ASP A 29 2.15 2.66 16.80
C ASP A 29 1.08 1.70 17.35
N ASP A 30 -0.14 2.19 17.56
CA ASP A 30 -1.27 1.41 18.09
C ASP A 30 -1.88 0.43 17.07
N THR A 31 -1.28 0.32 15.89
CA THR A 31 -1.66 -0.63 14.86
C THR A 31 -0.92 -1.95 15.02
N LYS A 32 -1.50 -3.05 14.52
CA LYS A 32 -0.89 -4.40 14.53
C LYS A 32 0.51 -4.46 13.84
N THR A 33 0.90 -3.38 13.19
CA THR A 33 1.97 -3.33 12.19
C THR A 33 3.06 -2.34 12.58
N GLY A 34 2.87 -1.62 13.69
CA GLY A 34 3.79 -0.62 14.22
C GLY A 34 3.83 0.65 13.38
N HIS A 35 4.44 1.70 13.94
CA HIS A 35 4.58 2.96 13.22
C HIS A 35 5.38 2.81 11.92
N HIS A 36 4.83 3.34 10.84
CA HIS A 36 5.52 3.44 9.56
C HIS A 36 4.94 4.56 8.69
N ILE A 37 5.69 4.92 7.64
CA ILE A 37 5.31 5.94 6.67
C ILE A 37 5.10 5.27 5.32
N ALA A 38 3.91 5.43 4.76
CA ALA A 38 3.57 4.92 3.45
C ALA A 38 3.60 6.06 2.41
N TYR A 39 4.36 5.86 1.34
CA TYR A 39 4.45 6.82 0.24
C TYR A 39 3.39 6.53 -0.85
N PRO A 40 2.83 7.55 -1.50
CA PRO A 40 1.82 7.36 -2.52
C PRO A 40 2.44 6.80 -3.80
N HIS A 41 1.79 5.81 -4.40
CA HIS A 41 2.18 5.33 -5.72
C HIS A 41 0.96 4.85 -6.55
N PRO A 42 0.66 5.55 -7.68
CA PRO A 42 1.32 6.75 -8.18
C PRO A 42 1.00 8.01 -7.36
N ALA A 43 1.91 8.99 -7.35
CA ALA A 43 1.80 10.20 -6.52
C ALA A 43 0.57 11.07 -6.87
N HIS A 44 0.26 11.22 -8.16
CA HIS A 44 -0.86 12.05 -8.63
C HIS A 44 -2.25 11.56 -8.15
N TRP A 45 -2.37 10.32 -7.66
CA TRP A 45 -3.62 9.83 -7.07
C TRP A 45 -4.00 10.52 -5.77
N VAL A 46 -3.03 11.14 -5.08
CA VAL A 46 -3.33 11.98 -3.92
C VAL A 46 -4.23 13.13 -4.35
N GLU A 47 -3.86 13.84 -5.41
CA GLU A 47 -4.62 14.99 -5.91
C GLU A 47 -5.98 14.55 -6.46
N LEU A 48 -6.02 13.45 -7.20
CA LEU A 48 -7.26 12.96 -7.81
C LEU A 48 -8.32 12.49 -6.80
N TRP A 49 -7.91 11.90 -5.67
CA TRP A 49 -8.86 11.19 -4.78
C TRP A 49 -8.89 11.70 -3.35
N LEU A 50 -7.84 12.38 -2.89
CA LEU A 50 -7.65 12.71 -1.47
C LEU A 50 -7.73 14.21 -1.18
N ILE A 51 -7.53 15.07 -2.18
CA ILE A 51 -7.72 16.51 -2.03
C ILE A 51 -9.21 16.83 -2.11
N GLY A 52 -9.79 17.28 -0.99
CA GLY A 52 -11.14 17.84 -0.91
C GLY A 52 -12.29 16.84 -0.65
N THR A 53 -12.06 15.53 -0.79
CA THR A 53 -13.14 14.52 -0.75
C THR A 53 -12.99 13.43 0.31
N LEU A 54 -11.89 13.38 1.07
CA LEU A 54 -11.66 12.31 2.03
C LEU A 54 -12.48 12.49 3.32
N THR A 55 -13.77 12.16 3.25
CA THR A 55 -14.59 11.95 4.44
C THR A 55 -14.49 10.49 4.86
N ARG A 56 -13.69 10.21 5.88
CA ARG A 56 -13.64 8.86 6.45
C ARG A 56 -14.94 8.58 7.20
N PRO A 57 -15.61 7.44 6.92
CA PRO A 57 -16.79 7.09 7.70
C PRO A 57 -16.36 6.85 9.15
N LYS A 58 -17.09 7.46 10.10
CA LYS A 58 -16.91 7.16 11.51
C LYS A 58 -17.37 5.73 11.76
N LEU A 59 -16.42 4.85 12.07
CA LEU A 59 -16.69 3.47 12.43
C LEU A 59 -16.33 3.27 13.89
N THR A 60 -17.30 2.86 14.69
CA THR A 60 -17.03 2.32 16.03
C THR A 60 -16.81 0.83 15.88
N VAL A 61 -15.59 0.38 16.16
CA VAL A 61 -15.19 -1.03 16.15
C VAL A 61 -14.38 -1.32 17.40
N ARG A 62 -14.45 -2.55 17.90
CA ARG A 62 -13.75 -2.97 19.14
C ARG A 62 -12.45 -3.69 18.85
N ALA A 63 -12.27 -4.21 17.63
CA ALA A 63 -11.09 -4.92 17.19
C ALA A 63 -10.70 -4.60 15.73
N ASN A 64 -9.43 -4.84 15.37
CA ASN A 64 -8.91 -4.57 14.03
C ASN A 64 -9.58 -5.42 12.93
N GLU A 65 -10.01 -6.62 13.29
CA GLU A 65 -10.70 -7.57 12.43
C GLU A 65 -12.07 -7.03 11.95
N GLU A 66 -12.74 -6.23 12.78
CA GLU A 66 -14.03 -5.64 12.43
C GLU A 66 -13.91 -4.59 11.32
N TYR A 67 -12.80 -3.83 11.25
CA TYR A 67 -12.54 -2.95 10.11
C TYR A 67 -12.51 -3.75 8.81
N GLY A 68 -11.86 -4.92 8.83
CA GLY A 68 -11.80 -5.82 7.67
C GLY A 68 -13.16 -6.35 7.27
N ALA A 69 -13.92 -6.88 8.23
CA ALA A 69 -15.26 -7.42 8.01
C ALA A 69 -16.23 -6.37 7.43
N LYS A 70 -16.26 -5.17 8.03
CA LYS A 70 -17.12 -4.06 7.57
C LYS A 70 -16.71 -3.56 6.19
N THR A 71 -15.40 -3.43 5.93
CA THR A 71 -14.90 -3.03 4.60
C THR A 71 -15.29 -4.06 3.53
N ALA A 72 -15.13 -5.35 3.81
CA ALA A 72 -15.51 -6.42 2.88
C ALA A 72 -17.02 -6.49 2.65
N ALA A 73 -17.83 -6.28 3.69
CA ALA A 73 -19.28 -6.22 3.58
C ALA A 73 -19.73 -5.08 2.66
N ASN A 74 -19.22 -3.87 2.87
CA ASN A 74 -19.57 -2.71 2.04
C ASN A 74 -19.05 -2.86 0.59
N TRP A 75 -17.89 -3.48 0.40
CA TRP A 75 -17.35 -3.78 -0.94
C TRP A 75 -18.30 -4.67 -1.75
N ARG A 76 -18.81 -5.74 -1.10
CA ARG A 76 -19.77 -6.68 -1.69
C ARG A 76 -21.13 -6.03 -1.94
N GLU A 77 -21.63 -5.23 -1.00
CA GLU A 77 -22.87 -4.48 -1.13
C GLU A 77 -22.84 -3.56 -2.37
N ARG A 78 -21.71 -2.88 -2.59
CA ARG A 78 -21.46 -2.04 -3.77
C ARG A 78 -21.14 -2.83 -5.04
N ARG A 79 -21.12 -4.17 -4.99
CA ARG A 79 -20.81 -5.08 -6.11
C ARG A 79 -19.48 -4.75 -6.81
N LEU A 80 -18.49 -4.31 -6.04
CA LEU A 80 -17.18 -3.98 -6.58
C LEU A 80 -16.39 -5.27 -6.91
N PRO A 81 -15.60 -5.28 -8.00
CA PRO A 81 -14.83 -6.45 -8.37
C PRO A 81 -13.70 -6.74 -7.37
N GLY A 82 -13.33 -8.01 -7.24
CA GLY A 82 -12.22 -8.44 -6.37
C GLY A 82 -12.49 -8.21 -4.88
N THR A 83 -11.44 -7.88 -4.14
CA THR A 83 -11.52 -7.63 -2.69
C THR A 83 -10.82 -6.31 -2.33
N PRO A 84 -11.16 -5.67 -1.20
CA PRO A 84 -10.41 -4.51 -0.71
C PRO A 84 -8.90 -4.78 -0.59
N TYR A 85 -8.54 -6.00 -0.16
CA TYR A 85 -7.15 -6.41 -0.01
C TYR A 85 -6.41 -6.53 -1.34
N ALA A 86 -7.12 -6.77 -2.45
CA ALA A 86 -6.53 -6.72 -3.79
C ALA A 86 -5.96 -5.33 -4.13
N LEU A 87 -6.51 -4.24 -3.58
CA LEU A 87 -5.94 -2.90 -3.75
C LEU A 87 -4.54 -2.78 -3.13
N ARG A 88 -4.35 -3.41 -1.97
CA ARG A 88 -3.03 -3.47 -1.29
C ARG A 88 -2.04 -4.28 -2.11
N HIS A 89 -2.47 -5.40 -2.68
CA HIS A 89 -1.63 -6.19 -3.58
C HIS A 89 -1.27 -5.42 -4.86
N ALA A 90 -2.24 -4.73 -5.46
CA ALA A 90 -2.01 -3.90 -6.64
C ALA A 90 -0.98 -2.79 -6.37
N TYR A 91 -0.99 -2.19 -5.18
CA TYR A 91 0.05 -1.24 -4.78
C TYR A 91 1.45 -1.87 -4.77
N ALA A 92 1.62 -3.02 -4.12
CA ALA A 92 2.90 -3.72 -4.08
C ALA A 92 3.41 -4.05 -5.50
N ILE A 93 2.51 -4.54 -6.37
CA ILE A 93 2.83 -4.85 -7.76
C ILE A 93 3.25 -3.59 -8.53
N ARG A 94 2.56 -2.46 -8.36
CA ARG A 94 2.95 -1.20 -9.01
C ARG A 94 4.30 -0.69 -8.53
N CYS A 95 4.54 -0.68 -7.21
CA CYS A 95 5.85 -0.32 -6.66
C CYS A 95 6.95 -1.20 -7.25
N HIS A 96 6.68 -2.51 -7.33
CA HIS A 96 7.61 -3.43 -7.95
C HIS A 96 7.85 -3.14 -9.44
N ALA A 97 6.79 -2.95 -10.23
CA ALA A 97 6.88 -2.63 -11.65
C ALA A 97 7.60 -1.30 -11.93
N ALA A 98 7.54 -0.35 -10.98
CA ALA A 98 8.28 0.91 -11.00
C ALA A 98 9.74 0.79 -10.52
N GLY A 99 10.20 -0.42 -10.16
CA GLY A 99 11.57 -0.66 -9.72
C GLY A 99 11.86 -0.27 -8.27
N VAL A 100 10.83 -0.07 -7.44
CA VAL A 100 11.03 0.18 -6.01
C VAL A 100 11.65 -1.06 -5.38
N LYS A 101 12.78 -0.86 -4.67
CA LYS A 101 13.46 -1.94 -3.95
C LYS A 101 12.50 -2.62 -2.97
N VAL A 102 12.52 -3.94 -2.93
CA VAL A 102 11.61 -4.75 -2.09
C VAL A 102 11.62 -4.32 -0.63
N ALA A 103 12.80 -4.03 -0.06
CA ALA A 103 12.91 -3.58 1.33
C ALA A 103 12.20 -2.23 1.57
N ILE A 104 12.25 -1.31 0.60
CA ILE A 104 11.57 -0.01 0.67
C ILE A 104 10.05 -0.21 0.57
N ALA A 105 9.59 -0.98 -0.42
CA ALA A 105 8.17 -1.30 -0.58
C ALA A 105 7.61 -2.06 0.64
N ALA A 106 8.40 -2.95 1.25
CA ALA A 106 8.04 -3.64 2.49
C ALA A 106 7.89 -2.66 3.65
N ALA A 107 8.84 -1.73 3.84
CA ALA A 107 8.78 -0.71 4.87
C ALA A 107 7.55 0.20 4.73
N TRP A 108 7.26 0.67 3.51
CA TRP A 108 6.06 1.48 3.24
C TRP A 108 4.74 0.75 3.52
N MET A 109 4.75 -0.58 3.49
CA MET A 109 3.57 -1.39 3.77
C MET A 109 3.55 -1.94 5.20
N GLY A 110 4.52 -1.62 6.06
CA GLY A 110 4.62 -2.21 7.40
C GLY A 110 4.78 -3.74 7.34
N HIS A 111 5.70 -4.22 6.51
CA HIS A 111 6.12 -5.62 6.39
C HIS A 111 7.63 -5.75 6.65
N SER A 112 8.05 -6.91 7.17
CA SER A 112 9.45 -7.32 6.98
C SER A 112 9.70 -7.68 5.50
N PRO A 113 10.94 -7.52 4.99
CA PRO A 113 11.28 -7.91 3.62
C PRO A 113 10.89 -9.36 3.30
N ASP A 114 11.13 -10.29 4.23
CA ASP A 114 10.82 -11.71 4.05
C ASP A 114 9.31 -11.97 3.93
N MET A 115 8.50 -11.33 4.77
CA MET A 115 7.04 -11.43 4.71
C MET A 115 6.51 -10.86 3.39
N HIS A 116 7.09 -9.74 2.94
CA HIS A 116 6.73 -9.12 1.68
C HIS A 116 7.08 -10.04 0.50
N LEU A 117 8.31 -10.59 0.47
CA LEU A 117 8.72 -11.55 -0.55
C LEU A 117 7.83 -12.79 -0.56
N LYS A 118 7.58 -13.43 0.58
CA LYS A 118 6.70 -14.60 0.65
C LYS A 118 5.32 -14.36 0.03
N THR A 119 4.81 -13.14 0.16
CA THR A 119 3.50 -12.74 -0.38
C THR A 119 3.54 -12.42 -1.88
N TYR A 120 4.60 -11.75 -2.33
CA TYR A 120 4.65 -11.14 -3.66
C TYR A 120 5.65 -11.78 -4.63
N GLN A 121 6.49 -12.71 -4.18
CA GLN A 121 7.55 -13.35 -4.96
C GLN A 121 7.05 -13.88 -6.31
N LYS A 122 5.84 -14.45 -6.34
CA LYS A 122 5.21 -14.96 -7.59
C LYS A 122 5.04 -13.89 -8.67
N TRP A 123 4.79 -12.65 -8.26
CA TRP A 123 4.60 -11.50 -9.15
C TRP A 123 5.89 -10.72 -9.41
N ILE A 124 6.91 -11.00 -8.61
CA ILE A 124 8.20 -10.30 -8.58
C ILE A 124 9.23 -11.04 -9.45
N SER A 125 9.19 -12.38 -9.50
CA SER A 125 10.29 -13.19 -10.06
C SER A 125 10.69 -12.83 -11.49
N GLU A 126 9.75 -12.74 -12.44
CA GLU A 126 10.10 -12.50 -13.84
C GLU A 126 10.54 -11.06 -14.12
N SER A 127 9.83 -10.09 -13.56
CA SER A 127 10.14 -8.66 -13.71
C SER A 127 11.41 -8.25 -12.98
N VAL A 128 11.70 -8.80 -11.78
CA VAL A 128 12.99 -8.60 -11.10
C VAL A 128 14.13 -9.13 -11.93
N HIS A 129 14.02 -10.35 -12.47
CA HIS A 129 15.10 -10.92 -13.27
C HIS A 129 15.37 -10.04 -14.50
N ARG A 130 14.32 -9.58 -15.18
CA ARG A 130 14.45 -8.68 -16.35
C ARG A 130 15.03 -7.32 -15.99
N GLN A 131 14.62 -6.72 -14.86
CA GLN A 131 15.14 -5.43 -14.43
C GLN A 131 16.60 -5.53 -13.98
N ALA A 132 16.95 -6.52 -13.16
CA ALA A 132 18.32 -6.76 -12.74
C ALA A 132 19.25 -6.99 -13.94
N TRP A 133 18.79 -7.73 -14.95
CA TRP A 133 19.52 -7.90 -16.20
C TRP A 133 19.70 -6.58 -16.96
N ARG A 134 18.66 -5.75 -17.09
CA ARG A 134 18.76 -4.41 -17.73
C ARG A 134 19.74 -3.49 -17.00
N GLU A 135 19.71 -3.49 -15.66
CA GLU A 135 20.62 -2.68 -14.85
C GLU A 135 22.08 -3.12 -15.04
N LEU A 136 22.36 -4.43 -15.10
CA LEU A 136 23.68 -4.97 -15.44
C LEU A 136 24.17 -4.47 -16.82
N GLN A 137 23.29 -4.46 -17.83
CA GLN A 137 23.64 -3.96 -19.17
C GLN A 137 23.93 -2.44 -19.18
N SER A 138 23.29 -1.67 -18.29
CA SER A 138 23.49 -0.21 -18.21
C SER A 138 24.78 0.22 -17.49
N LYS A 139 25.29 -0.61 -16.56
CA LYS A 139 26.51 -0.33 -15.78
C LYS A 139 27.80 -0.79 -16.46
N GLY A 140 27.70 -1.56 -17.55
CA GLY A 140 28.83 -2.04 -18.36
C GLY A 140 29.18 -1.13 -19.54
N LYS A 141 28.65 0.09 -19.58
CA LYS A 141 29.01 1.17 -20.50
C LYS A 141 29.55 2.35 -19.70
#